data_AF-A0A7K1ALD7-F1
#
_entry.id   AF-A0A7K1ALD7-F1
#
_cell.length_a   1.000
_cell.length_b   1.000
_cell.length_c   1.000
_cell.angle_alpha   90.00
_cell.angle_beta   90.00
_cell.angle_gamma   90.00
#
_symmetry.space_group_name_H-M   'P 1'
#
loop_
_entity.id
_entity.type
_entity.pdbx_description
1 polymer ?
#
loop_
_entity_poly.entity_id
_entity_poly.type
_entity_poly.pdbx_seq_one_letter_code
_entity_poly.pdbx_strand_id
1 'polypeptide(L)'
;MSLFAAIMVAFTAVMTIVTSFALAGKGGVETANWLSGDGVKLLGETYGNVLLSTICFGALGMILGLLFRSPITAISIGVLWSLILEAILGAAIRSTLQWLPAQNMGNIAEGGSTTLSYSHSILLSLAYLGVGLAVVGFLFKRRDVAN
;
A
#
# COMPACT_ATOMS: atom_id res chain seq x y z
N MET A 1 6.57 10.22 9.92
CA MET A 1 6.30 9.11 8.99
C MET A 1 5.53 9.57 7.76
N SER A 2 4.37 10.21 7.92
CA SER A 2 3.56 10.70 6.78
C SER A 2 4.28 11.69 5.86
N LEU A 3 5.03 12.65 6.39
CA LEU A 3 5.80 13.60 5.58
C LEU A 3 6.87 12.91 4.73
N PHE A 4 7.62 11.97 5.32
CA PHE A 4 8.61 11.19 4.61
C PHE A 4 7.98 10.35 3.49
N ALA A 5 6.86 9.68 3.78
CA ALA A 5 6.10 8.93 2.77
C ALA A 5 5.62 9.85 1.63
N ALA A 6 5.06 11.02 1.94
CA ALA A 6 4.62 11.98 0.94
C ALA A 6 5.75 12.44 0.02
N ILE A 7 6.94 12.72 0.58
CA ILE A 7 8.13 13.09 -0.19
C ILE A 7 8.58 11.94 -1.09
N MET A 8 8.66 10.71 -0.57
CA MET A 8 9.09 9.54 -1.34
C MET A 8 8.11 9.17 -2.45
N VAL A 9 6.80 9.27 -2.20
CA VAL A 9 5.77 9.06 -3.21
C VAL A 9 5.82 10.17 -4.26
N ALA A 10 6.06 11.42 -3.86
CA ALA A 10 6.22 12.53 -4.82
C ALA A 10 7.47 12.35 -5.69
N PHE A 11 8.59 11.95 -5.09
CA PHE A 11 9.80 11.60 -5.82
C PHE A 11 9.54 10.47 -6.82
N THR A 12 8.87 9.40 -6.39
CA THR A 12 8.50 8.27 -7.24
C THR A 12 7.60 8.73 -8.39
N ALA A 13 6.59 9.56 -8.11
CA ALA A 13 5.70 10.11 -9.12
C ALA A 13 6.48 10.93 -10.18
N VAL A 14 7.41 11.79 -9.75
CA VAL A 14 8.28 12.55 -10.67
C VAL A 14 9.11 11.61 -11.54
N MET A 15 9.77 10.61 -10.93
CA MET A 15 10.59 9.64 -11.67
C MET A 15 9.76 8.83 -12.67
N THR A 16 8.55 8.42 -12.29
CA THR A 16 7.60 7.74 -13.17
C THR A 16 7.20 8.62 -14.34
N ILE A 17 6.79 9.87 -14.09
CA ILE A 17 6.40 10.82 -15.15
C ILE A 17 7.57 11.05 -16.13
N VAL A 18 8.77 11.33 -15.62
CA VAL A 18 9.98 11.54 -16.45
C VAL A 18 10.26 10.32 -17.32
N THR A 19 10.20 9.12 -16.74
CA THR A 19 10.44 7.88 -17.46
C THR A 19 9.36 7.61 -18.51
N SER A 20 8.08 7.89 -18.19
CA SER A 20 6.97 7.77 -19.13
C SER A 20 7.14 8.67 -20.35
N PHE A 21 7.49 9.95 -20.18
CA PHE A 21 7.76 10.85 -21.30
C PHE A 21 9.00 10.43 -22.11
N ALA A 22 10.05 9.96 -21.44
CA ALA A 22 11.27 9.51 -22.12
C ALA A 22 11.05 8.28 -23.02
N LEU A 23 10.08 7.42 -22.67
CA LEU A 23 9.78 6.18 -23.39
C LEU A 23 8.60 6.31 -24.36
N ALA A 24 7.69 7.26 -24.16
CA ALA A 24 6.44 7.38 -24.94
C ALA A 24 6.68 7.42 -26.46
N GLY A 25 7.67 8.18 -26.91
CA GLY A 25 8.00 8.29 -28.34
C GLY A 25 8.46 6.98 -28.97
N LYS A 26 9.18 6.13 -28.23
CA LYS A 26 9.59 4.79 -28.70
C LYS A 26 8.44 3.79 -28.65
N GLY A 27 7.48 3.99 -27.74
CA GLY A 27 6.30 3.15 -27.59
C GLY A 27 5.13 3.51 -28.50
N GLY A 28 5.24 4.57 -29.32
CA GLY A 28 4.13 5.04 -30.15
C GLY A 28 2.93 5.57 -29.35
N VAL A 29 3.16 6.04 -28.12
CA VAL A 29 2.10 6.52 -27.23
C VAL A 29 1.93 8.03 -27.41
N GLU A 30 0.69 8.47 -27.69
CA GLU A 30 0.36 9.88 -27.81
C GLU A 30 0.27 10.56 -26.44
N THR A 31 1.02 11.66 -26.25
CA THR A 31 1.14 12.38 -24.98
C THR A 31 0.37 13.69 -24.93
N ALA A 32 -0.37 14.05 -25.99
CA ALA A 32 -1.04 15.33 -26.14
C ALA A 32 -1.97 15.68 -24.97
N ASN A 33 -2.63 14.67 -24.40
CA ASN A 33 -3.61 14.85 -23.32
C ASN A 33 -3.02 14.69 -21.91
N TRP A 34 -1.74 14.33 -21.76
CA TRP A 34 -1.17 14.00 -20.44
C TRP A 34 -1.09 15.22 -19.51
N LEU A 35 -0.82 16.40 -20.08
CA LEU A 35 -0.79 17.67 -19.35
C LEU A 35 -2.12 18.44 -19.44
N SER A 36 -3.17 17.82 -20.00
CA SER A 36 -4.51 18.39 -19.97
C SER A 36 -5.04 18.44 -18.53
N GLY A 37 -6.07 19.26 -18.28
CA GLY A 37 -6.70 19.36 -16.95
C GLY A 37 -7.16 18.00 -16.41
N ASP A 38 -7.73 17.16 -17.26
CA ASP A 38 -8.16 15.81 -16.89
C ASP A 38 -6.97 14.88 -16.61
N GLY A 39 -5.90 14.98 -17.39
CA GLY A 39 -4.65 14.22 -17.18
C GLY A 39 -3.98 14.56 -15.85
N VAL A 40 -3.88 15.85 -15.53
CA VAL A 40 -3.30 16.32 -14.26
C VAL A 40 -4.21 15.94 -13.08
N LYS A 41 -5.53 15.98 -13.25
CA LYS A 41 -6.47 15.53 -12.22
C LYS A 41 -6.29 14.04 -11.92
N LEU A 42 -6.23 13.19 -12.95
CA LEU A 42 -6.01 11.75 -12.80
C LEU A 42 -4.65 11.44 -12.13
N LEU A 43 -3.60 12.20 -12.45
CA LEU A 43 -2.32 12.11 -11.77
C LEU A 43 -2.44 12.43 -10.27
N GLY A 44 -3.22 13.47 -9.93
CA GLY A 44 -3.50 13.84 -8.53
C GLY A 44 -4.26 12.75 -7.76
N GLU A 45 -5.28 12.15 -8.38
CA GLU A 45 -6.03 11.03 -7.80
C GLU A 45 -5.13 9.82 -7.58
N THR A 46 -4.32 9.47 -8.57
CA THR A 46 -3.36 8.36 -8.48
C THR A 46 -2.32 8.60 -7.39
N TYR A 47 -1.79 9.83 -7.29
CA TYR A 47 -0.87 10.21 -6.22
C TYR A 47 -1.50 10.02 -4.84
N GLY A 48 -2.75 10.47 -4.65
CA GLY A 48 -3.48 10.31 -3.39
C GLY A 48 -3.67 8.84 -3.02
N ASN A 49 -4.05 8.01 -4.00
CA ASN A 49 -4.24 6.57 -3.85
C ASN A 49 -2.94 5.85 -3.44
N VAL A 50 -1.84 6.14 -4.14
CA VAL A 50 -0.52 5.57 -3.82
C VAL A 50 -0.04 6.02 -2.45
N LEU A 51 -0.26 7.29 -2.08
CA LEU A 51 0.10 7.80 -0.76
C LEU A 51 -0.70 7.11 0.34
N LEU A 52 -2.01 6.92 0.15
CA LEU A 52 -2.87 6.21 1.09
C LEU A 52 -2.41 4.75 1.27
N SER A 53 -2.17 4.04 0.17
CA SER A 53 -1.63 2.68 0.19
C SER A 53 -0.29 2.61 0.93
N THR A 54 0.61 3.56 0.67
CA THR A 54 1.92 3.65 1.34
C THR A 54 1.77 3.84 2.85
N ILE A 55 0.82 4.67 3.28
CA ILE A 55 0.50 4.85 4.71
C ILE A 55 -0.04 3.55 5.31
N CYS A 56 -0.91 2.82 4.61
CA CYS A 56 -1.42 1.52 5.07
C CYS A 56 -0.30 0.50 5.28
N PHE A 57 0.61 0.35 4.31
CA PHE A 57 1.78 -0.52 4.43
C PHE A 57 2.74 -0.06 5.53
N GLY A 58 2.96 1.25 5.68
CA GLY A 58 3.75 1.81 6.76
C GLY A 58 3.16 1.52 8.14
N ALA A 59 1.83 1.63 8.28
CA ALA A 59 1.12 1.29 9.51
C ALA A 59 1.22 -0.22 9.82
N LEU A 60 1.09 -1.08 8.82
CA LEU A 60 1.30 -2.53 8.97
C LEU A 60 2.72 -2.82 9.46
N GLY A 61 3.73 -2.20 8.85
CA GLY A 61 5.13 -2.33 9.29
C GLY A 61 5.34 -1.88 10.74
N MET A 62 4.72 -0.77 11.16
CA MET A 62 4.75 -0.33 12.55
C MET A 62 4.10 -1.34 13.51
N ILE A 63 2.93 -1.88 13.16
CA ILE A 63 2.23 -2.89 13.97
C ILE A 63 3.13 -4.12 14.15
N LEU A 64 3.72 -4.64 13.07
CA LEU A 64 4.63 -5.78 13.14
C LEU A 64 5.90 -5.46 13.95
N GLY A 65 6.45 -4.25 13.80
CA GLY A 65 7.59 -3.77 14.60
C GLY A 65 7.29 -3.75 16.10
N LEU A 66 6.12 -3.24 16.48
CA LEU A 66 5.68 -3.21 17.88
C LEU A 66 5.36 -4.61 18.42
N LEU A 67 4.81 -5.49 17.58
CA LEU A 67 4.46 -6.86 17.95
C LEU A 67 5.71 -7.72 18.18
N PHE A 68 6.62 -7.74 17.21
CA PHE A 68 7.82 -8.59 17.25
C PHE A 68 8.99 -7.96 18.01
N ARG A 69 8.99 -6.65 18.21
CA ARG A 69 10.04 -5.89 18.94
C ARG A 69 11.44 -6.07 18.37
N SER A 70 11.51 -6.44 17.09
CA SER A 70 12.72 -6.64 16.33
C SER A 70 12.49 -6.04 14.94
N PRO A 71 13.23 -4.98 14.55
CA PRO A 71 13.11 -4.39 13.21
C PRO A 71 13.39 -5.40 12.11
N ILE A 72 14.38 -6.28 12.31
CA ILE A 72 14.77 -7.30 11.35
C ILE A 72 13.62 -8.29 11.15
N THR A 73 13.08 -8.84 12.25
CA THR A 73 12.00 -9.83 12.19
C THR A 73 10.72 -9.24 11.59
N ALA A 74 10.38 -7.99 11.94
CA ALA A 74 9.20 -7.32 11.41
C ALA A 74 9.29 -7.11 9.90
N ILE A 75 10.44 -6.64 9.40
CA ILE A 75 10.66 -6.46 7.96
C ILE A 75 10.65 -7.81 7.26
N SER A 76 11.40 -8.81 7.76
CA SER A 76 11.47 -10.12 7.13
C SER A 76 10.09 -10.78 7.00
N ILE A 77 9.30 -10.79 8.08
CA ILE A 77 7.98 -11.42 8.06
C ILE A 77 7.00 -10.61 7.22
N GLY A 78 6.98 -9.28 7.38
CA GLY A 78 6.07 -8.40 6.63
C GLY A 78 6.29 -8.52 5.12
N VAL A 79 7.55 -8.42 4.67
CA VAL A 79 7.90 -8.53 3.25
C VAL A 79 7.64 -9.94 2.73
N LEU A 80 8.03 -10.98 3.47
CA LEU A 80 7.80 -12.38 3.08
C LEU A 80 6.30 -12.67 2.89
N TRP A 81 5.47 -12.20 3.81
CA TRP A 81 4.02 -12.36 3.71
C TRP A 81 3.46 -11.61 2.51
N SER A 82 3.71 -10.30 2.42
CA SER A 82 3.10 -9.42 1.43
C SER A 82 3.53 -9.72 -0.01
N LEU A 83 4.81 -10.07 -0.24
CA LEU A 83 5.32 -10.27 -1.60
C LEU A 83 5.25 -11.73 -2.06
N ILE A 84 5.53 -12.69 -1.17
CA ILE A 84 5.70 -14.09 -1.58
C ILE A 84 4.44 -14.89 -1.26
N LEU A 85 4.03 -14.92 0.01
CA LEU A 85 2.94 -15.80 0.43
C LEU A 85 1.60 -15.37 -0.17
N GLU A 86 1.27 -14.08 -0.16
CA GLU A 86 0.04 -13.59 -0.77
C GLU A 86 0.02 -13.77 -2.28
N ALA A 87 1.15 -13.60 -2.97
CA ALA A 87 1.23 -13.82 -4.41
C ALA A 87 0.94 -15.30 -4.77
N ILE A 88 1.49 -16.24 -3.99
CA ILE A 88 1.22 -17.68 -4.17
C ILE A 88 -0.24 -18.00 -3.86
N LEU A 89 -0.79 -17.50 -2.74
CA LEU A 89 -2.19 -17.75 -2.37
C LEU A 89 -3.16 -17.19 -3.41
N GLY A 90 -2.91 -15.98 -3.90
CA GLY A 90 -3.73 -15.35 -4.93
C GLY A 90 -3.69 -16.11 -6.27
N ALA A 91 -2.54 -16.68 -6.62
CA ALA A 91 -2.39 -17.51 -7.82
C ALA A 91 -3.02 -18.90 -7.65
N ALA A 92 -2.88 -19.53 -6.48
CA ALA A 92 -3.37 -20.87 -6.21
C ALA A 92 -4.90 -20.91 -5.97
N ILE A 93 -5.44 -19.94 -5.24
CA ILE A 93 -6.85 -19.91 -4.82
C ILE A 93 -7.40 -18.50 -5.01
N ARG A 94 -7.94 -18.23 -6.20
CA ARG A 94 -8.39 -16.88 -6.59
C ARG A 94 -9.46 -16.28 -5.67
N SER A 95 -10.27 -17.10 -4.98
CA SER A 95 -11.27 -16.62 -4.01
C SER A 95 -10.65 -16.00 -2.74
N THR A 96 -9.37 -16.25 -2.47
CA THR A 96 -8.67 -15.70 -1.30
C THR A 96 -8.24 -14.25 -1.50
N LEU A 97 -8.01 -13.80 -2.75
CA LEU A 97 -7.52 -12.46 -3.10
C LEU A 97 -8.25 -11.33 -2.37
N GLN A 98 -9.58 -11.44 -2.27
CA GLN A 98 -10.42 -10.43 -1.62
C GLN A 98 -10.19 -10.28 -0.11
N TRP A 99 -9.56 -11.26 0.53
CA TRP A 99 -9.30 -11.29 1.97
C TRP A 99 -7.84 -11.01 2.33
N LEU A 100 -6.93 -11.04 1.35
CA LEU A 100 -5.50 -10.89 1.55
C LEU A 100 -5.15 -9.40 1.80
N PRO A 101 -4.54 -9.05 2.95
CA PRO A 101 -4.35 -7.66 3.34
C PRO A 101 -3.41 -6.89 2.41
N ALA A 102 -2.28 -7.46 1.99
CA ALA A 102 -1.35 -6.74 1.12
C ALA A 102 -1.92 -6.54 -0.29
N GLN A 103 -2.66 -7.52 -0.82
CA GLN A 103 -3.41 -7.37 -2.08
C GLN A 103 -4.42 -6.23 -2.02
N ASN A 104 -5.19 -6.13 -0.92
CA ASN A 104 -6.14 -5.04 -0.75
C ASN A 104 -5.46 -3.69 -0.57
N MET A 105 -4.37 -3.61 0.21
CA MET A 105 -3.60 -2.39 0.36
C MET A 105 -2.97 -1.95 -0.97
N GLY A 106 -2.49 -2.88 -1.80
CA GLY A 106 -1.97 -2.62 -3.13
C GLY A 106 -3.04 -2.16 -4.12
N ASN A 107 -4.22 -2.79 -4.11
CA ASN A 107 -5.36 -2.41 -4.96
C ASN A 107 -5.85 -0.98 -4.69
N ILE A 108 -5.64 -0.43 -3.49
CA ILE A 108 -5.89 0.99 -3.20
C ILE A 108 -4.98 1.88 -4.07
N ALA A 109 -3.70 1.53 -4.24
CA ALA A 109 -2.76 2.32 -5.05
C ALA A 109 -3.17 2.37 -6.52
N GLU A 110 -3.80 1.31 -7.03
CA GLU A 110 -4.30 1.21 -8.39
C GLU A 110 -5.64 1.96 -8.61
N GLY A 111 -6.28 2.44 -7.53
CA GLY A 111 -7.62 3.06 -7.60
C GLY A 111 -8.76 2.04 -7.74
N GLY A 112 -8.49 0.77 -7.43
CA GLY A 112 -9.43 -0.34 -7.60
C GLY A 112 -9.22 -1.10 -8.91
N SER A 113 -9.74 -2.33 -8.96
CA SER A 113 -9.61 -3.22 -10.11
C SER A 113 -10.95 -3.86 -10.47
N THR A 114 -11.01 -4.55 -11.61
CA THR A 114 -12.19 -5.32 -12.04
C THR A 114 -12.47 -6.51 -11.13
N THR A 115 -11.47 -6.97 -10.37
CA THR A 115 -11.60 -8.08 -9.44
C THR A 115 -11.83 -7.63 -8.00
N LEU A 116 -11.30 -6.47 -7.60
CA LEU A 116 -11.42 -5.95 -6.23
C LEU A 116 -11.87 -4.49 -6.25
N SER A 117 -13.06 -4.26 -5.68
CA SER A 117 -13.61 -2.90 -5.55
C SER A 117 -12.76 -2.04 -4.61
N TYR A 118 -12.56 -0.78 -4.98
CA TYR A 118 -11.81 0.20 -4.20
C TYR A 118 -12.33 0.35 -2.77
N SER A 119 -13.66 0.47 -2.60
CA SER A 119 -14.29 0.63 -1.29
C SER A 119 -14.09 -0.60 -0.39
N HIS A 120 -14.16 -1.80 -0.97
CA HIS A 120 -13.89 -3.05 -0.23
C HIS A 120 -12.44 -3.07 0.27
N SER A 121 -11.49 -2.72 -0.60
CA SER A 121 -10.07 -2.70 -0.24
C SER A 121 -9.74 -1.69 0.86
N ILE A 122 -10.36 -0.50 0.86
CA ILE A 122 -10.23 0.45 1.96
C ILE A 122 -10.77 -0.14 3.26
N LEU A 123 -12.02 -0.62 3.25
CA LEU A 123 -12.68 -1.12 4.46
C LEU A 123 -11.90 -2.27 5.08
N LEU A 124 -11.46 -3.23 4.26
CA LEU A 124 -10.72 -4.38 4.75
C LEU A 124 -9.32 -3.98 5.26
N SER A 125 -8.62 -3.08 4.55
CA SER A 125 -7.32 -2.56 5.02
C SER A 125 -7.45 -1.87 6.37
N LEU A 126 -8.48 -1.03 6.54
CA LEU A 126 -8.77 -0.38 7.82
C LEU A 126 -9.12 -1.38 8.92
N ALA A 127 -9.88 -2.43 8.61
CA ALA A 127 -10.22 -3.49 9.56
C ALA A 127 -8.96 -4.21 10.06
N TYR A 128 -8.07 -4.65 9.16
CA TYR A 128 -6.82 -5.32 9.54
C TYR A 128 -5.91 -4.41 10.37
N LEU A 129 -5.75 -3.14 9.97
CA LEU A 129 -4.95 -2.17 10.72
C LEU A 129 -5.56 -1.88 12.10
N GLY A 130 -6.89 -1.71 12.17
CA GLY A 130 -7.61 -1.48 13.41
C GLY A 130 -7.47 -2.64 14.40
N VAL A 131 -7.63 -3.88 13.93
CA VAL A 131 -7.42 -5.08 14.75
C VAL A 131 -5.95 -5.17 15.21
N GLY A 132 -4.99 -4.96 14.31
CA GLY A 132 -3.57 -4.98 14.65
C GLY A 132 -3.18 -3.95 15.71
N LEU A 133 -3.67 -2.72 15.58
CA LEU A 133 -3.47 -1.66 16.56
C LEU A 133 -4.13 -1.99 17.91
N ALA A 134 -5.33 -2.56 17.91
CA ALA A 134 -6.02 -2.98 19.13
C ALA A 134 -5.25 -4.08 19.88
N VAL A 135 -4.74 -5.09 19.15
CA VAL A 135 -3.91 -6.16 19.71
C VAL A 135 -2.65 -5.58 20.35
N VAL A 136 -1.94 -4.72 19.63
CA VAL A 136 -0.73 -4.08 20.14
C VAL A 136 -1.04 -3.22 21.38
N GLY A 137 -2.07 -2.36 21.32
CA GLY A 137 -2.48 -1.52 22.44
C GLY A 137 -2.84 -2.32 23.70
N PHE A 138 -3.52 -3.46 23.53
CA PHE A 138 -3.82 -4.37 24.63
C PHE A 138 -2.57 -5.03 25.24
N LEU A 139 -1.63 -5.45 24.40
CA LEU A 139 -0.36 -6.04 24.84
C LEU A 139 0.49 -5.04 25.65
N PHE A 140 0.47 -3.75 25.29
CA PHE A 140 1.13 -2.70 26.08
C PHE A 140 0.45 -2.50 27.44
N LYS A 141 -0.89 -2.38 27.48
CA LYS A 141 -1.65 -2.20 28.73
C LYS A 141 -1.43 -3.31 29.75
N ARG A 142 -1.35 -4.57 29.32
CA ARG A 142 -1.09 -5.71 30.23
C ARG A 142 0.34 -5.76 30.77
N ARG A 143 1.28 -5.02 30.16
CA ARG A 143 2.70 -5.08 30.52
C ARG A 143 3.16 -3.92 31.39
N ASP A 144 2.43 -2.81 31.41
CA ASP A 144 2.69 -1.69 32.34
C ASP A 144 2.33 -2.00 33.81
N VAL A 145 1.73 -3.15 34.10
CA VAL A 145 1.39 -3.61 35.46
C VAL A 145 2.40 -4.60 36.07
N ALA A 146 3.58 -4.76 35.46
CA ALA A 146 4.66 -5.56 36.03
C ALA A 146 5.87 -4.66 36.38
N ASN A 147 5.68 -3.82 37.40
CA ASN A 147 6.74 -3.23 38.22
C ASN A 147 6.46 -3.60 39.67
#